data_AF-A0A7K2JIX7-F1
#
_entry.id   AF-A0A7K2JIX7-F1
#
_cell.length_a   1.000
_cell.length_b   1.000
_cell.length_c   1.000
_cell.angle_alpha   90.00
_cell.angle_beta   90.00
_cell.angle_gamma   90.00
#
_symmetry.space_group_name_H-M   'P 1'
#
loop_
_entity.id
_entity.type
_entity.pdbx_description
1 polymer ?
#
loop_
_entity_poly.entity_id
_entity_poly.type
_entity_poly.pdbx_seq_one_letter_code
_entity_poly.pdbx_strand_id
1 'polypeptide(L)' 'GNGNGTGDGTEGAYNDTVFGTYMHGPVLARNPLIADLLLKLALDVNALPPTDDRWYEALRNERIAAAQQPA' A
#
# COMPACT_ATOMS: atom_id res chain seq x y z
N GLY A 1 -11.18 6.61 2.12
CA GLY A 1 -10.99 6.97 3.54
C GLY A 1 -10.52 8.42 3.59
N ASN A 2 -10.86 9.16 4.64
CA ASN A 2 -10.50 10.57 4.77
C ASN A 2 -9.16 10.77 5.50
N GLY A 3 -8.21 9.85 5.29
CA GLY A 3 -6.97 9.81 6.08
C GLY A 3 -7.24 9.51 7.56
N ASN A 4 -6.35 10.01 8.41
CA ASN A 4 -6.50 10.06 9.87
C ASN A 4 -7.63 10.99 10.36
N GLY A 5 -8.37 11.65 9.47
CA GLY A 5 -9.44 12.59 9.84
C GLY A 5 -8.97 13.91 10.43
N THR A 6 -7.65 14.13 10.52
CA THR A 6 -7.00 15.37 11.00
C THR A 6 -6.86 16.44 9.93
N GLY A 7 -7.14 16.10 8.66
CA GLY A 7 -7.06 17.04 7.53
C GLY A 7 -5.63 17.38 7.08
N ASP A 8 -4.63 16.72 7.65
CA ASP A 8 -3.21 16.89 7.32
C ASP A 8 -2.75 16.07 6.09
N GLY A 9 -3.68 15.33 5.48
CA GLY A 9 -3.40 14.45 4.33
C GLY A 9 -2.62 13.19 4.70
N THR A 10 -2.43 12.91 5.98
CA THR A 10 -1.79 11.68 6.46
C THR A 10 -2.80 10.56 6.68
N GLU A 11 -2.33 9.33 6.61
CA GLU A 11 -3.13 8.12 6.79
C GLU A 11 -2.37 7.15 7.69
N GLY A 12 -3.04 6.64 8.72
CA GLY A 12 -2.49 5.65 9.63
C GLY A 12 -1.41 6.17 10.58
N ALA A 13 -0.65 5.22 11.13
CA ALA A 13 0.45 5.46 12.06
C ALA A 13 1.61 4.48 11.77
N TYR A 14 2.84 4.92 12.04
CA TYR A 14 4.06 4.12 11.91
C TYR A 14 4.97 4.38 13.11
N ASN A 15 5.44 3.32 13.76
CA ASN A 15 6.40 3.37 14.85
C ASN A 15 7.32 2.13 14.81
N ASP A 16 8.53 2.30 14.31
CA ASP A 16 9.55 1.25 14.10
C ASP A 16 9.04 0.05 13.29
N THR A 17 8.54 -0.99 13.94
CA THR A 17 8.00 -2.20 13.29
C THR A 17 6.47 -2.30 13.38
N VAL A 18 5.83 -1.29 13.97
CA VAL A 18 4.39 -1.22 14.19
C VAL A 18 3.76 -0.29 13.17
N PHE A 19 2.80 -0.81 12.41
CA PHE A 19 2.06 -0.08 11.38
C PHE A 19 0.55 -0.17 11.65
N GLY A 20 -0.14 0.97 11.60
CA GLY A 20 -1.60 1.06 11.63
C GLY A 20 -2.10 1.78 10.40
N THR A 21 -3.19 1.33 9.77
CA THR A 21 -3.77 1.99 8.60
C THR A 21 -5.30 1.84 8.59
N TYR A 22 -5.99 2.88 8.13
CA TYR A 22 -7.44 2.88 7.90
C TYR A 22 -7.81 2.40 6.48
N MET A 23 -6.83 2.03 5.65
CA MET A 23 -7.10 1.45 4.34
C MET A 23 -7.89 0.15 4.49
N HIS A 24 -9.04 0.09 3.82
CA HIS A 24 -9.91 -1.09 3.82
C HIS A 24 -9.73 -1.94 2.56
N GLY A 25 -10.03 -3.24 2.66
CA GLY A 25 -9.77 -4.26 1.64
C GLY A 25 -8.54 -5.10 1.97
N PRO A 26 -8.07 -5.96 1.04
CA PRO A 26 -6.83 -6.71 1.24
C PRO A 26 -5.64 -5.76 1.07
N VAL A 27 -5.29 -5.04 2.14
CA VAL A 27 -4.29 -3.95 2.16
C VAL A 27 -2.96 -4.42 1.57
N LEU A 28 -2.47 -5.59 1.97
CA LEU A 28 -1.19 -6.12 1.49
C LEU A 28 -1.23 -6.49 0.00
N ALA A 29 -2.29 -7.17 -0.45
CA ALA A 29 -2.44 -7.55 -1.85
C ALA A 29 -2.64 -6.34 -2.78
N ARG A 30 -3.20 -5.24 -2.26
CA ARG A 30 -3.38 -3.99 -3.00
C ARG A 30 -2.18 -3.04 -2.89
N ASN A 31 -1.25 -3.29 -1.99
CA ASN A 31 -0.07 -2.46 -1.77
C ASN A 31 1.18 -3.36 -1.58
N PRO A 32 1.72 -3.95 -2.64
CA PRO A 32 2.87 -4.87 -2.59
C PRO A 32 4.08 -4.25 -1.91
N LEU A 33 4.30 -2.94 -2.07
CA LEU A 33 5.39 -2.22 -1.39
C LEU A 33 5.27 -2.24 0.14
N ILE A 34 4.05 -2.23 0.68
CA ILE A 34 3.82 -2.37 2.13
C ILE A 34 4.08 -3.81 2.55
N ALA A 35 3.65 -4.79 1.76
CA ALA A 35 3.93 -6.20 2.03
C ALA A 35 5.44 -6.48 2.03
N ASP A 36 6.17 -5.95 1.04
CA ASP A 36 7.62 -6.05 0.94
C ASP A 36 8.34 -5.39 2.12
N LEU A 37 7.86 -4.22 2.57
CA LEU A 37 8.40 -3.55 3.74
C LEU A 37 8.26 -4.45 4.99
N LEU A 38 7.08 -5.02 5.21
CA LEU A 38 6.84 -5.92 6.35
C LEU A 38 7.68 -7.20 6.25
N LEU A 39 7.83 -7.77 5.06
CA LEU A 39 8.67 -8.96 4.82
C LEU A 39 10.16 -8.66 5.06
N LYS A 40 10.66 -7.51 4.59
CA LYS A 40 12.04 -7.06 4.83
C LYS A 40 12.32 -6.90 6.33
N LEU A 41 11.39 -6.29 7.06
CA LEU A 41 11.50 -6.12 8.52
C LEU A 41 11.44 -7.47 9.25
N ALA A 42 10.56 -8.38 8.83
CA ALA A 42 10.39 -9.69 9.46
C ALA A 42 11.58 -10.63 9.20
N LEU A 43 12.20 -10.54 8.03
CA LEU A 43 13.33 -11.39 7.62
C LEU A 43 14.70 -10.75 7.93
N ASP A 44 14.73 -9.48 8.36
CA ASP A 44 15.94 -8.68 8.56
C ASP A 44 16.82 -8.63 7.29
N VAL A 45 16.21 -8.30 6.16
CA VAL A 45 16.89 -8.21 4.85
C VAL A 45 16.66 -6.86 4.18
N ASN A 46 17.67 -6.37 3.46
CA ASN A 46 17.59 -5.10 2.74
C ASN A 46 16.84 -5.17 1.40
N ALA A 47 16.72 -6.37 0.83
CA ALA A 47 16.09 -6.58 -0.48
C ALA A 47 15.39 -7.93 -0.54
N LEU A 48 14.29 -7.97 -1.30
CA LEU A 48 13.58 -9.19 -1.66
C LEU A 48 13.82 -9.47 -3.15
N PRO A 49 13.76 -10.74 -3.58
CA PRO A 49 13.78 -11.08 -4.99
C PRO A 49 12.61 -10.37 -5.72
N PRO A 50 12.84 -9.86 -6.95
CA PRO A 50 11.78 -9.20 -7.71
C PRO A 50 10.66 -10.19 -8.04
N THR A 51 9.41 -9.72 -7.93
CA THR A 51 8.20 -10.46 -8.31
C THR A 51 7.67 -10.01 -9.66
N ASP A 52 6.89 -10.86 -10.33
CA ASP A 52 6.19 -10.47 -11.56
C ASP A 52 4.93 -9.66 -11.22
N ASP A 53 5.07 -8.34 -11.25
CA ASP A 53 4.01 -7.41 -10.84
C ASP A 53 3.08 -7.00 -12.00
N ARG A 54 3.22 -7.62 -13.18
CA ARG A 54 2.58 -7.20 -14.43
C ARG A 54 1.07 -7.06 -14.34
N TRP A 55 0.40 -8.03 -13.71
CA TRP A 55 -1.06 -8.00 -13.52
C TRP A 55 -1.49 -7.03 -12.42
N TYR A 56 -0.68 -6.89 -11.38
CA TYR A 56 -0.95 -5.93 -10.32
C TYR A 56 -0.89 -4.50 -10.87
N GLU A 57 0.15 -4.17 -11.64
CA GLU A 57 0.30 -2.86 -12.27
C GLU A 57 -0.82 -2.58 -13.29
N ALA A 58 -1.23 -3.57 -14.09
CA ALA A 58 -2.38 -3.42 -14.99
C ALA A 58 -3.67 -3.04 -14.23
N LEU A 59 -4.02 -3.80 -13.18
CA LEU A 59 -5.20 -3.54 -12.36
C LEU A 59 -5.13 -2.22 -11.58
N ARG A 60 -3.92 -1.84 -11.14
CA ARG A 60 -3.67 -0.55 -10.48
C ARG A 60 -3.93 0.61 -11.44
N ASN A 61 -3.42 0.52 -12.66
CA ASN A 61 -3.60 1.55 -13.68
C ASN A 61 -5.08 1.68 -14.08
N GLU A 62 -5.79 0.57 -14.24
CA GLU A 62 -7.25 0.59 -14.48
C GLU A 62 -8.02 1.31 -13.37
N ARG A 63 -7.68 1.04 -12.10
CA ARG A 63 -8.31 1.70 -10.95
C ARG A 63 -8.03 3.20 -10.88
N ILE A 64 -6.79 3.60 -11.15
CA ILE A 64 -6.40 5.02 -11.18
C ILE A 64 -7.17 5.74 -12.29
N ALA A 65 -7.23 5.14 -13.49
CA ALA A 65 -7.99 5.69 -14.61
C ALA A 65 -9.48 5.83 -14.27
N ALA A 66 -10.09 4.81 -13.66
CA ALA A 66 -11.49 4.85 -13.23
C ALA A 66 -11.77 5.93 -12.16
N ALA A 67 -10.83 6.17 -11.25
CA ALA A 67 -10.96 7.21 -10.22
C ALA A 67 -10.79 8.64 -10.77
N GLN A 68 -10.13 8.79 -11.92
CA GLN A 68 -9.89 10.09 -12.57
C GLN A 68 -10.96 10.47 -13.60
N GLN A 69 -11.85 9.54 -13.97
CA GLN A 69 -12.93 9.83 -14.90
C GLN A 69 -13.95 10.78 -14.24
N PRO A 70 -14.26 11.94 -14.86
CA PRO A 70 -15.33 12.80 -14.40
C PRO A 70 -16.68 12.08 -14.55
N ALA A 71 -17.59 12.35 -13.62
CA ALA A 71 -18.93 11.78 -13.59
C ALA A 71 -19.75 12.11 -14.85
#